data_AF-A0AB34JWN4-F1
#
_entry.id   AF-A0AB34JWN4-F1
#
_cell.length_a   1.000
_cell.length_b   1.000
_cell.length_c   1.000
_cell.angle_alpha   90.00
_cell.angle_beta   90.00
_cell.angle_gamma   90.00
#
_symmetry.space_group_name_H-M   'P 1'
#
loop_
_entity.id
_entity.type
_entity.pdbx_description
1 polymer ?
#
loop_
_entity_poly.entity_id
_entity_poly.type
_entity_poly.pdbx_seq_one_letter_code
_entity_poly.pdbx_strand_id
1 'polypeptide(L)'
;MKRIYGALLCLAFAITVSKCQSACEREGVVCGSVDHAAVDTATLAPSQSKRRWSAPDKCLSDTNFAHLEDLWPKMHFRGPISGPKSYFHRVPPHYLGRHANFTRCRRRVYIDVGAGQFNSQGSSEGFLSMMKLYPSLVEFDEFYVFEAVPGKYVLPPPRERKRVLKNAGMRASRAATFNRRHFFMQAFVGARSDTSTVPPTIGFSDFLLTMLQLQPADAVVVKMDVEGYEYEVVDTLLRDGTAELIDEIMLEVHYSHPDMLRAFRWCKTPQFWCKYSLDNATSLYTSLRGSGVYAHTWP
;
A
#
# COMPACT_ATOMS: atom_id res chain seq x y z
N MET A 1 5.45 -5.03 53.40
CA MET A 1 4.83 -4.50 52.16
C MET A 1 5.48 -3.16 51.79
N LYS A 2 6.32 -3.13 50.75
CA LYS A 2 6.70 -1.93 50.00
C LYS A 2 6.84 -2.35 48.53
N ARG A 3 6.13 -1.68 47.61
CA ARG A 3 6.20 -1.98 46.17
C ARG A 3 7.41 -1.28 45.57
N ILE A 4 8.20 -2.02 44.79
CA ILE A 4 9.26 -1.46 43.95
C ILE A 4 8.61 -1.11 42.61
N TYR A 5 8.66 0.16 42.22
CA TYR A 5 8.33 0.59 40.87
C TYR A 5 9.58 0.44 39.99
N GLY A 6 9.53 -0.48 39.04
CA GLY A 6 10.56 -0.57 38.00
C GLY A 6 10.34 0.51 36.95
N ALA A 7 11.32 1.41 36.78
CA ALA A 7 11.33 2.34 35.66
C ALA A 7 11.74 1.59 34.39
N LEU A 8 10.89 1.58 33.36
CA LEU A 8 11.32 1.21 32.02
C LEU A 8 12.19 2.34 31.46
N LEU A 9 13.46 2.04 31.17
CA LEU A 9 14.29 2.90 30.34
C LEU A 9 13.78 2.84 28.89
N CYS A 10 13.23 3.94 28.38
CA CYS A 10 13.14 4.14 26.94
C CYS A 10 14.55 4.42 26.40
N LEU A 11 15.24 3.39 25.91
CA LEU A 11 16.42 3.57 25.06
C LEU A 11 15.97 4.10 23.70
N ALA A 12 16.06 5.42 23.52
CA ALA A 12 16.00 6.03 22.20
C ALA A 12 17.29 5.69 21.43
N PHE A 13 17.23 4.66 20.59
CA PHE A 13 18.29 4.42 19.61
C PHE A 13 18.24 5.52 18.54
N ALA A 14 19.23 6.41 18.55
CA ALA A 14 19.48 7.32 17.45
C ALA A 14 20.06 6.53 16.27
N ILE A 15 19.20 6.01 15.41
CA ILE A 15 19.63 5.39 14.16
C ILE A 15 20.02 6.50 13.19
N THR A 16 21.32 6.71 12.99
CA THR A 16 21.82 7.54 11.89
C THR A 16 21.68 6.77 10.58
N VAL A 17 20.49 6.81 9.97
CA VAL A 17 20.28 6.23 8.64
C VAL A 17 20.97 7.10 7.59
N SER A 18 21.79 6.48 6.74
CA SER A 18 22.37 7.15 5.58
C SER A 18 21.30 7.32 4.50
N LYS A 19 21.33 8.44 3.76
CA LYS A 19 20.31 8.83 2.77
C LYS A 19 19.84 7.64 1.90
N CYS A 20 18.53 7.39 1.92
CA CYS A 20 17.80 6.22 1.43
C CYS A 20 18.35 5.54 0.17
N GLN A 21 18.50 4.20 0.23
CA GLN A 21 18.45 3.33 -0.95
C GLN A 21 17.75 1.99 -0.68
N SER A 22 16.52 1.88 -1.20
CA SER A 22 15.78 0.63 -1.44
C SER A 22 14.90 0.79 -2.71
N ALA A 23 14.22 -0.21 -3.26
CA ALA A 23 14.21 -1.62 -2.90
C ALA A 23 15.57 -2.30 -3.05
N CYS A 24 16.05 -2.87 -1.94
CA CYS A 24 17.05 -3.93 -1.84
C CYS A 24 18.40 -3.62 -2.50
N GLU A 25 18.76 -2.33 -2.47
CA GLU A 25 20.02 -1.69 -2.87
C GLU A 25 20.36 -1.77 -4.39
N ARG A 26 20.43 -0.60 -5.05
CA ARG A 26 20.46 -0.49 -6.54
C ARG A 26 21.88 -0.28 -7.10
N GLU A 27 22.35 -1.17 -7.95
CA GLU A 27 22.85 -0.70 -9.26
C GLU A 27 21.61 -0.25 -10.06
N GLY A 28 21.68 0.95 -10.65
CA GLY A 28 20.51 1.78 -10.92
C GLY A 28 19.33 1.09 -11.60
N VAL A 29 18.17 1.05 -10.90
CA VAL A 29 16.87 1.11 -11.57
C VAL A 29 16.76 2.49 -12.22
N VAL A 30 17.29 2.58 -13.44
CA VAL A 30 17.01 3.65 -14.37
C VAL A 30 15.65 3.34 -14.98
N CYS A 31 14.73 4.30 -14.95
CA CYS A 31 13.45 4.19 -15.65
C CYS A 31 13.70 3.98 -17.16
N GLY A 32 13.68 2.73 -17.62
CA GLY A 32 13.98 2.35 -19.00
C GLY A 32 14.84 1.08 -19.18
N SER A 33 15.57 0.61 -18.15
CA SER A 33 16.34 -0.65 -18.25
C SER A 33 15.47 -1.85 -17.88
N VAL A 34 14.63 -2.31 -18.81
CA VAL A 34 14.02 -3.65 -18.70
C VAL A 34 15.10 -4.67 -19.06
N ASP A 35 15.64 -5.38 -18.06
CA ASP A 35 16.45 -6.56 -18.32
C ASP A 35 15.59 -7.58 -19.09
N HIS A 36 15.95 -7.86 -20.34
CA HIS A 36 15.28 -8.84 -21.19
C HIS A 36 15.53 -10.31 -20.76
N ALA A 37 15.88 -10.53 -19.48
CA ALA A 37 16.16 -11.82 -18.88
C ALA A 37 14.86 -12.59 -18.55
N ALA A 38 14.26 -13.16 -19.59
CA ALA A 38 13.45 -14.38 -19.56
C ALA A 38 12.40 -14.54 -18.44
N VAL A 39 11.22 -13.95 -18.65
CA VAL A 39 9.98 -14.61 -18.21
C VAL A 39 9.47 -15.44 -19.37
N ASP A 40 9.66 -16.76 -19.30
CA ASP A 40 9.20 -17.71 -20.32
C ASP A 40 7.67 -17.83 -20.32
N THR A 41 6.98 -16.90 -21.00
CA THR A 41 5.53 -16.96 -21.23
C THR A 41 5.19 -17.92 -22.37
N ALA A 42 5.38 -19.21 -22.15
CA ALA A 42 5.11 -20.27 -23.13
C ALA A 42 4.16 -21.35 -22.58
N THR A 43 2.85 -21.04 -22.47
CA THR A 43 1.71 -21.92 -22.87
C THR A 43 0.35 -21.39 -22.37
N LEU A 44 -0.20 -20.35 -23.03
CA LEU A 44 -1.65 -20.17 -23.15
C LEU A 44 -1.95 -19.57 -24.54
N ALA A 45 -2.78 -20.26 -25.31
CA ALA A 45 -3.21 -19.90 -26.66
C ALA A 45 -4.73 -20.06 -26.79
N PRO A 46 -5.39 -19.52 -27.83
CA PRO A 46 -5.23 -18.15 -28.34
C PRO A 46 -6.61 -17.44 -28.51
N SER A 47 -6.64 -16.35 -29.28
CA SER A 47 -7.83 -15.60 -29.76
C SER A 47 -8.65 -14.77 -28.76
N GLN A 48 -8.04 -13.70 -28.26
CA GLN A 48 -8.66 -12.38 -28.41
C GLN A 48 -7.69 -11.45 -29.14
N SER A 49 -8.20 -10.50 -29.92
CA SER A 49 -7.41 -9.66 -30.82
C SER A 49 -6.41 -8.80 -30.03
N LYS A 50 -5.13 -9.16 -30.15
CA LYS A 50 -4.03 -8.42 -29.52
C LYS A 50 -3.92 -7.03 -30.14
N ARG A 51 -4.64 -6.04 -29.58
CA ARG A 51 -4.12 -4.67 -29.55
C ARG A 51 -2.84 -4.74 -28.73
N ARG A 52 -1.70 -4.90 -29.42
CA ARG A 52 -0.36 -4.73 -28.84
C ARG A 52 -0.35 -3.33 -28.22
N TRP A 53 -0.42 -3.26 -26.90
CA TRP A 53 -0.06 -2.03 -26.20
C TRP A 53 1.45 -1.91 -26.36
N SER A 54 1.89 -0.98 -27.22
CA SER A 54 3.29 -0.59 -27.26
C SER A 54 3.66 -0.06 -25.89
N ALA A 55 4.77 -0.55 -25.34
CA ALA A 55 5.39 0.13 -24.22
C ALA A 55 5.66 1.59 -24.65
N PRO A 56 5.47 2.59 -23.78
CA PRO A 56 5.94 3.93 -24.09
C PRO A 56 7.46 3.86 -24.30
N ASP A 57 7.94 4.17 -25.50
CA ASP A 57 9.32 3.90 -25.95
C ASP A 57 10.39 4.64 -25.11
N LYS A 58 9.97 5.59 -24.29
CA LYS A 58 10.77 6.22 -23.22
C LYS A 58 9.89 6.51 -22.01
N CYS A 59 10.43 6.33 -20.81
CA CYS A 59 9.87 7.00 -19.64
C CYS A 59 9.99 8.52 -19.83
N LEU A 60 9.00 9.29 -19.36
CA LEU A 60 9.07 10.75 -19.43
C LEU A 60 10.28 11.21 -18.60
N SER A 61 11.20 11.94 -19.26
CA SER A 61 12.49 12.39 -18.70
C SER A 61 12.35 13.21 -17.42
N ASP A 62 11.18 13.82 -17.23
CA ASP A 62 10.88 14.76 -16.16
C ASP A 62 9.74 14.24 -15.28
N THR A 63 9.80 12.95 -14.91
CA THR A 63 8.92 12.40 -13.87
C THR A 63 9.35 12.93 -12.50
N ASN A 64 9.05 14.21 -12.24
CA ASN A 64 9.22 14.82 -10.93
C ASN A 64 8.31 14.08 -9.94
N PHE A 65 8.90 13.20 -9.12
CA PHE A 65 8.17 12.36 -8.19
C PHE A 65 7.28 13.15 -7.23
N ALA A 66 7.62 14.41 -6.88
CA ALA A 66 6.75 15.28 -6.07
C ALA A 66 5.36 15.48 -6.70
N HIS A 67 5.28 15.53 -8.03
CA HIS A 67 4.04 15.73 -8.80
C HIS A 67 3.61 14.47 -9.58
N LEU A 68 4.06 13.27 -9.16
CA LEU A 68 3.76 12.00 -9.85
C LEU A 68 2.26 11.77 -10.09
N GLU A 69 1.44 12.27 -9.17
CA GLU A 69 -0.01 12.26 -9.25
C GLU A 69 -0.54 13.60 -8.74
N ASP A 70 -1.40 14.24 -9.53
CA ASP A 70 -2.03 15.51 -9.22
C ASP A 70 -3.32 15.29 -8.40
N LEU A 71 -3.46 16.00 -7.28
CA LEU A 71 -4.49 15.74 -6.27
C LEU A 71 -5.83 16.44 -6.54
N TRP A 72 -6.13 16.80 -7.80
CA TRP A 72 -7.48 17.26 -8.13
C TRP A 72 -8.46 16.08 -8.10
N PRO A 73 -9.63 16.18 -7.45
CA PRO A 73 -10.59 15.06 -7.37
C PRO A 73 -11.00 14.45 -8.72
N LYS A 74 -11.10 15.27 -9.77
CA LYS A 74 -11.32 14.81 -11.16
C LYS A 74 -10.22 13.87 -11.71
N MET A 75 -9.07 13.81 -11.04
CA MET A 75 -7.87 13.02 -11.37
C MET A 75 -7.55 11.92 -10.32
N HIS A 76 -7.91 12.12 -9.04
CA HIS A 76 -7.86 11.08 -7.99
C HIS A 76 -8.62 9.82 -8.41
N PHE A 77 -9.90 9.98 -8.72
CA PHE A 77 -10.81 8.87 -8.99
C PHE A 77 -10.73 8.55 -10.49
N ARG A 78 -9.77 7.68 -10.83
CA ARG A 78 -9.38 7.38 -12.21
C ARG A 78 -10.47 6.61 -12.98
N GLY A 79 -11.49 7.32 -13.43
CA GLY A 79 -12.60 6.74 -14.19
C GLY A 79 -13.55 5.88 -13.34
N PRO A 80 -14.54 5.22 -13.96
CA PRO A 80 -15.55 4.46 -13.25
C PRO A 80 -14.94 3.21 -12.59
N ILE A 81 -15.33 2.91 -11.35
CA ILE A 81 -14.92 1.72 -10.58
C ILE A 81 -14.99 0.43 -11.42
N SER A 82 -16.02 0.28 -12.26
CA SER A 82 -16.25 -0.89 -13.11
C SER A 82 -16.35 -0.55 -14.60
N GLY A 83 -16.06 -1.53 -15.47
CA GLY A 83 -16.23 -1.44 -16.92
C GLY A 83 -14.96 -1.05 -17.68
N PRO A 84 -14.95 -1.04 -19.03
CA PRO A 84 -13.73 -0.98 -19.85
C PRO A 84 -12.92 0.34 -19.77
N LYS A 85 -13.41 1.34 -19.02
CA LYS A 85 -12.68 2.58 -18.69
C LYS A 85 -12.17 2.61 -17.24
N SER A 86 -12.37 1.54 -16.48
CA SER A 86 -11.96 1.44 -15.07
C SER A 86 -10.45 1.44 -14.90
N TYR A 87 -10.02 2.15 -13.86
CA TYR A 87 -8.66 2.13 -13.34
C TYR A 87 -8.15 0.72 -13.04
N PHE A 88 -9.01 -0.14 -12.50
CA PHE A 88 -8.67 -1.51 -12.10
C PHE A 88 -8.38 -2.42 -13.31
N HIS A 89 -8.55 -1.95 -14.55
CA HIS A 89 -8.05 -2.59 -15.78
C HIS A 89 -6.74 -1.98 -16.32
N ARG A 90 -6.18 -0.97 -15.65
CA ARG A 90 -4.96 -0.25 -16.06
C ARG A 90 -3.99 -0.14 -14.89
N VAL A 91 -3.20 -1.20 -14.66
CA VAL A 91 -2.01 -1.15 -13.79
C VAL A 91 -1.18 0.08 -14.18
N PRO A 92 -1.02 1.07 -13.28
CA PRO A 92 -0.35 2.32 -13.60
C PRO A 92 1.07 2.08 -14.12
N PRO A 93 1.54 2.86 -15.11
CA PRO A 93 2.90 2.75 -15.61
C PRO A 93 3.95 3.26 -14.61
N HIS A 94 3.56 3.72 -13.43
CA HIS A 94 4.42 4.37 -12.44
C HIS A 94 4.36 3.73 -11.04
N TYR A 95 3.60 2.65 -10.85
CA TYR A 95 3.71 1.79 -9.65
C TYR A 95 5.04 1.06 -9.67
N LEU A 96 5.73 0.98 -8.53
CA LEU A 96 7.11 0.52 -8.41
C LEU A 96 7.25 -0.92 -8.92
N GLY A 97 6.29 -1.80 -8.60
CA GLY A 97 6.31 -3.21 -8.98
C GLY A 97 6.13 -3.54 -10.46
N ARG A 98 6.02 -2.53 -11.34
CA ARG A 98 6.24 -2.69 -12.79
C ARG A 98 7.72 -2.63 -13.19
N HIS A 99 8.56 -2.00 -12.38
CA HIS A 99 9.95 -1.65 -12.73
C HIS A 99 10.98 -2.18 -11.73
N ALA A 100 10.59 -2.39 -10.46
CA ALA A 100 11.44 -2.93 -9.43
C ALA A 100 11.47 -4.46 -9.47
N ASN A 101 12.69 -5.00 -9.36
CA ASN A 101 12.93 -6.44 -9.26
C ASN A 101 13.11 -6.84 -7.79
N PHE A 102 12.02 -7.17 -7.12
CA PHE A 102 12.04 -7.60 -5.71
C PHE A 102 12.65 -9.01 -5.46
N THR A 103 13.23 -9.68 -6.46
CA THR A 103 13.76 -11.05 -6.30
C THR A 103 15.01 -11.14 -5.43
N ARG A 104 15.77 -10.05 -5.30
CA ARG A 104 16.97 -9.97 -4.44
C ARG A 104 16.69 -9.55 -2.99
N CYS A 105 15.44 -9.21 -2.69
CA CYS A 105 15.03 -8.76 -1.37
C CYS A 105 15.04 -9.89 -0.33
N ARG A 106 15.40 -9.55 0.91
CA ARG A 106 15.44 -10.51 2.03
C ARG A 106 14.05 -11.09 2.33
N ARG A 107 13.02 -10.25 2.25
CA ARG A 107 11.60 -10.56 2.49
C ARG A 107 10.76 -9.59 1.67
N ARG A 108 9.61 -10.03 1.16
CA ARG A 108 8.60 -9.16 0.53
C ARG A 108 7.33 -9.14 1.36
N VAL A 109 6.98 -7.98 1.88
CA VAL A 109 5.85 -7.75 2.77
C VAL A 109 4.81 -6.88 2.07
N TYR A 110 3.57 -7.34 2.05
CA TYR A 110 2.42 -6.52 1.69
C TYR A 110 1.61 -6.23 2.95
N ILE A 111 1.25 -4.95 3.15
CA ILE A 111 0.43 -4.51 4.27
C ILE A 111 -0.82 -3.84 3.70
N ASP A 112 -1.99 -4.30 4.13
CA ASP A 112 -3.30 -3.79 3.71
C ASP A 112 -4.06 -3.27 4.93
N VAL A 113 -4.16 -1.96 5.06
CA VAL A 113 -4.88 -1.27 6.13
C VAL A 113 -6.19 -0.70 5.58
N GLY A 114 -7.30 -0.96 6.28
CA GLY A 114 -8.64 -0.72 5.75
C GLY A 114 -8.96 -1.71 4.64
N ALA A 115 -8.68 -2.99 4.86
CA ALA A 115 -8.73 -4.02 3.82
C ALA A 115 -10.14 -4.39 3.34
N GLY A 116 -11.18 -3.98 4.08
CA GLY A 116 -12.57 -4.22 3.72
C GLY A 116 -12.88 -5.71 3.65
N GLN A 117 -13.06 -6.22 2.43
CA GLN A 117 -13.38 -7.61 2.16
C GLN A 117 -12.20 -8.35 1.53
N PHE A 118 -12.07 -9.66 1.75
CA PHE A 118 -11.03 -10.45 1.08
C PHE A 118 -11.15 -10.40 -0.46
N ASN A 119 -12.36 -10.61 -0.96
CA ASN A 119 -12.67 -10.55 -2.38
C ASN A 119 -13.91 -9.69 -2.60
N SER A 120 -13.73 -8.58 -3.30
CA SER A 120 -14.82 -7.72 -3.72
C SER A 120 -15.61 -8.33 -4.89
N GLN A 121 -16.65 -9.11 -4.59
CA GLN A 121 -17.67 -9.48 -5.58
C GLN A 121 -18.59 -8.28 -5.84
N GLY A 122 -18.08 -7.29 -6.58
CA GLY A 122 -18.86 -6.13 -7.04
C GLY A 122 -18.34 -4.76 -6.57
N SER A 123 -17.42 -4.69 -5.60
CA SER A 123 -16.74 -3.44 -5.20
C SER A 123 -15.29 -3.36 -5.71
N SER A 124 -14.68 -2.18 -5.56
CA SER A 124 -13.26 -1.91 -5.88
C SER A 124 -12.34 -2.15 -4.69
N GLU A 125 -12.82 -1.93 -3.47
CA GLU A 125 -12.03 -1.99 -2.24
C GLU A 125 -12.10 -3.36 -1.57
N GLY A 126 -11.06 -4.17 -1.78
CA GLY A 126 -10.86 -5.42 -1.07
C GLY A 126 -9.47 -5.97 -1.36
N PHE A 127 -8.90 -6.76 -0.46
CA PHE A 127 -7.50 -7.24 -0.53
C PHE A 127 -7.05 -7.77 -1.91
N LEU A 128 -7.91 -8.51 -2.63
CA LEU A 128 -7.59 -8.99 -3.99
C LEU A 128 -7.60 -7.92 -5.10
N SER A 129 -8.11 -6.70 -4.88
CA SER A 129 -8.08 -5.63 -5.89
C SER A 129 -6.67 -5.07 -6.07
N MET A 130 -5.90 -4.95 -4.99
CA MET A 130 -4.49 -4.59 -5.06
C MET A 130 -3.67 -5.63 -5.82
N MET A 131 -3.96 -6.93 -5.71
CA MET A 131 -3.31 -7.95 -6.56
C MET A 131 -3.63 -7.80 -8.06
N LYS A 132 -4.78 -7.21 -8.43
CA LYS A 132 -5.11 -6.90 -9.85
C LYS A 132 -4.36 -5.66 -10.33
N LEU A 133 -4.27 -4.63 -9.49
CA LEU A 133 -3.50 -3.40 -9.76
C LEU A 133 -1.99 -3.62 -9.71
N TYR A 134 -1.54 -4.65 -9.01
CA TYR A 134 -0.13 -4.88 -8.71
C TYR A 134 0.20 -6.38 -8.80
N PRO A 135 0.34 -6.93 -10.02
CA PRO A 135 0.44 -8.38 -10.21
C PRO A 135 1.64 -9.03 -9.51
N SER A 136 2.72 -8.29 -9.25
CA SER A 136 3.88 -8.79 -8.50
C SER A 136 3.58 -9.08 -7.02
N LEU A 137 2.51 -8.53 -6.42
CA LEU A 137 2.08 -8.87 -5.05
C LEU A 137 1.73 -10.35 -4.89
N VAL A 138 1.32 -11.07 -5.94
CA VAL A 138 0.93 -12.49 -5.82
C VAL A 138 2.11 -13.39 -5.42
N GLU A 139 3.34 -12.93 -5.61
CA GLU A 139 4.57 -13.63 -5.22
C GLU A 139 5.20 -13.07 -3.94
N PHE A 140 4.56 -12.12 -3.23
CA PHE A 140 5.03 -11.60 -1.95
C PHE A 140 4.97 -12.68 -0.85
N ASP A 141 5.85 -12.58 0.13
CA ASP A 141 6.13 -13.64 1.08
C ASP A 141 5.21 -13.61 2.28
N GLU A 142 4.82 -12.42 2.72
CA GLU A 142 3.94 -12.16 3.84
C GLU A 142 2.90 -11.09 3.47
N PHE A 143 1.67 -11.26 3.96
CA PHE A 143 0.50 -10.43 3.74
C PHE A 143 -0.13 -10.09 5.10
N TYR A 144 0.06 -8.88 5.59
CA TYR A 144 -0.54 -8.39 6.83
C TYR A 144 -1.76 -7.55 6.52
N VAL A 145 -2.87 -7.83 7.19
CA VAL A 145 -4.18 -7.29 6.83
C VAL A 145 -4.91 -6.79 8.07
N PHE A 146 -5.29 -5.52 8.03
CA PHE A 146 -6.02 -4.84 9.09
C PHE A 146 -7.42 -4.45 8.63
N GLU A 147 -8.42 -4.79 9.42
CA GLU A 147 -9.79 -4.29 9.27
C GLU A 147 -10.37 -4.01 10.65
N ALA A 148 -10.82 -2.79 10.85
CA ALA A 148 -11.31 -2.26 12.11
C ALA A 148 -12.73 -2.78 12.44
N VAL A 149 -13.56 -2.98 11.42
CA VAL A 149 -14.97 -3.35 11.56
C VAL A 149 -15.13 -4.88 11.71
N PRO A 150 -15.70 -5.37 12.83
CA PRO A 150 -15.88 -6.81 13.04
C PRO A 150 -16.68 -7.48 11.92
N GLY A 151 -16.15 -8.58 11.38
CA GLY A 151 -16.80 -9.37 10.34
C GLY A 151 -16.82 -8.77 8.93
N LYS A 152 -16.25 -7.58 8.71
CA LYS A 152 -16.12 -6.99 7.35
C LYS A 152 -15.09 -7.77 6.52
N TYR A 153 -13.96 -8.13 7.12
CA TYR A 153 -12.94 -8.99 6.49
C TYR A 153 -13.15 -10.48 6.84
N VAL A 154 -13.56 -11.28 5.86
CA VAL A 154 -13.74 -12.73 6.01
C VAL A 154 -12.99 -13.49 4.93
N LEU A 155 -12.14 -14.43 5.34
CA LEU A 155 -11.42 -15.30 4.42
C LEU A 155 -12.32 -16.41 3.87
N PRO A 156 -12.48 -16.57 2.54
CA PRO A 156 -13.30 -17.63 1.95
C PRO A 156 -12.85 -19.05 2.35
N PRO A 157 -13.73 -20.07 2.26
CA PRO A 157 -13.35 -21.46 2.51
C PRO A 157 -12.12 -21.90 1.67
N PRO A 158 -11.23 -22.78 2.16
CA PRO A 158 -9.94 -23.05 1.53
C PRO A 158 -9.99 -23.41 0.03
N ARG A 159 -11.01 -24.15 -0.41
CA ARG A 159 -11.22 -24.49 -1.83
C ARG A 159 -11.48 -23.25 -2.69
N GLU A 160 -12.36 -22.36 -2.22
CA GLU A 160 -12.67 -21.12 -2.91
C GLU A 160 -11.50 -20.13 -2.86
N ARG A 161 -10.87 -19.98 -1.69
CA ARG A 161 -9.69 -19.13 -1.49
C ARG A 161 -8.59 -19.46 -2.49
N LYS A 162 -8.25 -20.75 -2.63
CA LYS A 162 -7.27 -21.24 -3.61
C LYS A 162 -7.71 -20.97 -5.06
N ARG A 163 -9.01 -21.07 -5.37
CA ARG A 163 -9.57 -20.73 -6.69
C ARG A 163 -9.40 -19.24 -7.00
N VAL A 164 -9.83 -18.34 -6.12
CA VAL A 164 -9.77 -16.90 -6.39
C VAL A 164 -8.34 -16.36 -6.40
N LEU A 165 -7.44 -16.86 -5.55
CA LEU A 165 -6.02 -16.52 -5.59
C LEU A 165 -5.36 -16.94 -6.90
N LYS A 166 -5.63 -18.16 -7.38
CA LYS A 166 -5.18 -18.60 -8.71
C LYS A 166 -5.73 -17.72 -9.84
N ASN A 167 -7.00 -17.33 -9.76
CA ASN A 167 -7.62 -16.45 -10.75
C ASN A 167 -7.02 -15.03 -10.73
N ALA A 168 -6.47 -14.59 -9.59
CA ALA A 168 -5.69 -13.36 -9.46
C ALA A 168 -4.22 -13.50 -9.96
N GLY A 169 -3.81 -14.68 -10.43
CA GLY A 169 -2.46 -14.94 -10.97
C GLY A 169 -1.50 -15.66 -10.01
N MET A 170 -1.90 -15.93 -8.77
CA MET A 170 -1.03 -16.59 -7.79
C MET A 170 -0.71 -18.05 -8.18
N ARG A 171 0.57 -18.42 -8.13
CA ARG A 171 1.03 -19.80 -8.41
C ARG A 171 0.33 -20.81 -7.49
N ALA A 172 -0.02 -21.98 -8.03
CA ALA A 172 -0.83 -22.98 -7.34
C ALA A 172 -0.24 -23.49 -6.01
N SER A 173 1.09 -23.48 -5.87
CA SER A 173 1.83 -23.81 -4.63
C SER A 173 1.73 -22.70 -3.58
N ARG A 174 1.84 -21.43 -3.97
CA ARG A 174 1.60 -20.27 -3.09
C ARG A 174 0.14 -20.21 -2.64
N ALA A 175 -0.80 -20.34 -3.58
CA ALA A 175 -2.23 -20.36 -3.27
C ALA A 175 -2.64 -21.54 -2.35
N ALA A 176 -1.89 -22.65 -2.35
CA ALA A 176 -2.09 -23.75 -1.41
C ALA A 176 -1.50 -23.50 -0.01
N THR A 177 -0.52 -22.59 0.12
CA THR A 177 0.17 -22.27 1.38
C THR A 177 -0.17 -20.87 1.92
N PHE A 178 -1.05 -20.12 1.24
CA PHE A 178 -1.43 -18.74 1.54
C PHE A 178 -1.77 -18.48 3.02
N ASN A 179 -2.47 -19.40 3.69
CA ASN A 179 -2.83 -19.27 5.11
C ASN A 179 -1.63 -19.22 6.07
N ARG A 180 -0.42 -19.64 5.63
CA ARG A 180 0.83 -19.53 6.41
C ARG A 180 1.57 -18.21 6.18
N ARG A 181 1.04 -17.37 5.28
CA ARG A 181 1.61 -16.11 4.81
C ARG A 181 0.66 -14.94 5.02
N HIS A 182 -0.58 -15.21 5.43
CA HIS A 182 -1.64 -14.25 5.58
C HIS A 182 -1.97 -14.10 7.05
N PHE A 183 -1.83 -12.88 7.55
CA PHE A 183 -1.97 -12.52 8.95
C PHE A 183 -3.06 -11.46 9.07
N PHE A 184 -4.17 -11.80 9.71
CA PHE A 184 -5.30 -10.90 9.90
C PHE A 184 -5.30 -10.33 11.32
N MET A 185 -5.46 -9.02 11.43
CA MET A 185 -5.53 -8.27 12.68
C MET A 185 -6.79 -7.40 12.67
N GLN A 186 -7.77 -7.74 13.52
CA GLN A 186 -8.96 -6.91 13.69
C GLN A 186 -8.65 -5.76 14.65
N ALA A 187 -8.12 -4.66 14.14
CA ALA A 187 -7.62 -3.54 14.93
C ALA A 187 -7.78 -2.21 14.20
N PHE A 188 -7.86 -1.12 14.97
CA PHE A 188 -7.73 0.24 14.46
C PHE A 188 -6.24 0.56 14.37
N VAL A 189 -5.79 1.02 13.19
CA VAL A 189 -4.42 1.47 12.98
C VAL A 189 -4.37 2.98 13.19
N GLY A 190 -3.43 3.44 14.00
CA GLY A 190 -3.20 4.86 14.27
C GLY A 190 -1.72 5.19 14.21
N ALA A 191 -1.38 6.43 14.56
CA ALA A 191 0.01 6.91 14.56
C ALA A 191 0.91 6.13 15.55
N ARG A 192 0.39 5.87 16.76
CA ARG A 192 1.05 5.14 17.84
C ARG A 192 0.10 4.14 18.50
N SER A 193 0.70 3.16 19.15
CA SER A 193 0.00 2.15 19.92
C SER A 193 -0.49 2.77 21.22
N ASP A 194 -1.80 2.88 21.36
CA ASP A 194 -2.43 3.47 22.54
C ASP A 194 -3.55 2.54 23.00
N THR A 195 -3.53 2.22 24.29
CA THR A 195 -4.55 1.36 24.94
C THR A 195 -5.62 2.18 25.67
N SER A 196 -5.45 3.50 25.73
CA SER A 196 -6.40 4.45 26.31
C SER A 196 -7.37 5.05 25.29
N THR A 197 -7.06 4.94 24.00
CA THR A 197 -8.00 5.27 22.91
C THR A 197 -9.18 4.30 22.90
N VAL A 198 -10.34 4.78 22.46
CA VAL A 198 -11.56 3.98 22.33
C VAL A 198 -12.04 4.07 20.87
N PRO A 199 -11.83 3.01 20.06
CA PRO A 199 -11.12 1.76 20.37
C PRO A 199 -9.59 1.92 20.45
N PRO A 200 -8.89 0.99 21.12
CA PRO A 200 -7.42 0.96 21.17
C PRO A 200 -6.77 0.93 19.78
N THR A 201 -5.68 1.66 19.62
CA THR A 201 -4.92 1.75 18.36
C THR A 201 -3.68 0.88 18.39
N ILE A 202 -3.36 0.27 17.25
CA ILE A 202 -2.02 -0.24 16.94
C ILE A 202 -1.29 0.85 16.17
N GLY A 203 -0.13 1.26 16.65
CA GLY A 203 0.71 2.25 15.98
C GLY A 203 1.32 1.67 14.71
N PHE A 204 1.14 2.34 13.58
CA PHE A 204 1.66 1.83 12.32
C PHE A 204 3.20 1.76 12.34
N SER A 205 3.88 2.83 12.74
CA SER A 205 5.34 2.83 12.97
C SER A 205 5.78 1.74 13.95
N ASP A 206 5.06 1.59 15.07
CA ASP A 206 5.38 0.59 16.09
C ASP A 206 5.23 -0.85 15.53
N PHE A 207 4.23 -1.08 14.67
CA PHE A 207 4.02 -2.35 13.98
C PHE A 207 5.16 -2.68 13.01
N LEU A 208 5.59 -1.72 12.19
CA LEU A 208 6.73 -1.86 11.27
C LEU A 208 8.02 -2.22 12.01
N LEU A 209 8.33 -1.51 13.10
CA LEU A 209 9.58 -1.69 13.87
C LEU A 209 9.56 -2.89 14.81
N THR A 210 8.51 -3.05 15.63
CA THR A 210 8.54 -3.96 16.78
C THR A 210 7.90 -5.32 16.48
N MET A 211 6.79 -5.33 15.73
CA MET A 211 6.06 -6.55 15.41
C MET A 211 6.63 -7.23 14.15
N LEU A 212 6.85 -6.46 13.09
CA LEU A 212 7.40 -6.99 11.83
C LEU A 212 8.94 -7.06 11.81
N GLN A 213 9.60 -6.23 12.61
CA GLN A 213 11.06 -6.09 12.64
C GLN A 213 11.62 -5.88 11.23
N LEU A 214 10.99 -4.97 10.48
CA LEU A 214 11.41 -4.62 9.11
C LEU A 214 12.86 -4.14 9.10
N GLN A 215 13.56 -4.50 8.02
CA GLN A 215 14.94 -4.10 7.76
C GLN A 215 15.00 -3.39 6.41
N PRO A 216 15.98 -2.51 6.14
CA PRO A 216 16.09 -1.83 4.84
C PRO A 216 16.17 -2.76 3.62
N ALA A 217 16.65 -3.99 3.80
CA ALA A 217 16.71 -5.04 2.75
C ALA A 217 15.40 -5.82 2.54
N ASP A 218 14.32 -5.46 3.24
CA ASP A 218 12.97 -5.94 2.97
C ASP A 218 12.32 -5.06 1.88
N ALA A 219 11.49 -5.66 1.04
CA ALA A 219 10.58 -4.92 0.16
C ALA A 219 9.21 -4.80 0.82
N VAL A 220 8.67 -3.59 0.92
CA VAL A 220 7.46 -3.28 1.69
C VAL A 220 6.52 -2.41 0.86
N VAL A 221 5.37 -2.98 0.52
CA VAL A 221 4.28 -2.28 -0.20
C VAL A 221 3.08 -2.17 0.73
N VAL A 222 2.54 -0.96 0.86
CA VAL A 222 1.44 -0.64 1.78
C VAL A 222 0.23 -0.12 1.01
N LYS A 223 -0.95 -0.71 1.17
CA LYS A 223 -2.22 -0.02 0.93
C LYS A 223 -2.74 0.46 2.27
N MET A 224 -3.19 1.72 2.35
CA MET A 224 -3.66 2.32 3.59
C MET A 224 -4.92 3.15 3.36
N ASP A 225 -5.97 2.75 4.04
CA ASP A 225 -7.15 3.54 4.39
C ASP A 225 -7.26 3.44 5.92
N VAL A 226 -7.27 4.59 6.59
CA VAL A 226 -7.32 4.72 8.05
C VAL A 226 -8.39 5.73 8.49
N GLU A 227 -9.38 6.02 7.63
CA GLU A 227 -10.60 6.75 7.96
C GLU A 227 -10.36 8.07 8.73
N GLY A 228 -9.38 8.87 8.28
CA GLY A 228 -9.09 10.22 8.79
C GLY A 228 -7.87 10.33 9.73
N TYR A 229 -7.11 9.24 9.94
CA TYR A 229 -5.87 9.22 10.74
C TYR A 229 -4.59 9.38 9.89
N GLU A 230 -4.71 9.65 8.59
CA GLU A 230 -3.58 9.61 7.64
C GLU A 230 -2.49 10.61 8.01
N TYR A 231 -2.90 11.80 8.43
CA TYR A 231 -2.01 12.92 8.71
C TYR A 231 -1.14 12.64 9.93
N GLU A 232 -1.75 12.15 11.02
CA GLU A 232 -1.06 11.77 12.24
C GLU A 232 -0.15 10.54 12.04
N VAL A 233 -0.58 9.58 11.21
CA VAL A 233 0.23 8.40 10.83
C VAL A 233 1.44 8.83 10.01
N VAL A 234 1.25 9.62 8.95
CA VAL A 234 2.34 10.03 8.05
C VAL A 234 3.29 11.02 8.71
N ASP A 235 2.81 11.98 9.51
CA ASP A 235 3.69 12.82 10.35
C ASP A 235 4.58 11.96 11.25
N THR A 236 4.01 10.94 11.87
CA THR A 236 4.77 10.04 12.75
C THR A 236 5.81 9.22 11.98
N LEU A 237 5.44 8.62 10.83
CA LEU A 237 6.35 7.88 9.95
C LEU A 237 7.55 8.73 9.48
N LEU A 238 7.29 10.00 9.14
CA LEU A 238 8.33 10.93 8.69
C LEU A 238 9.21 11.40 9.83
N ARG A 239 8.62 11.71 11.00
CA ARG A 239 9.30 12.27 12.16
C ARG A 239 10.20 11.27 12.89
N ASP A 240 9.92 9.98 12.79
CA ASP A 240 10.74 8.91 13.39
C ASP A 240 11.57 8.11 12.37
N GLY A 241 11.50 8.45 11.08
CA GLY A 241 12.24 7.82 10.00
C GLY A 241 11.67 6.46 9.54
N THR A 242 10.59 5.95 10.13
CA THR A 242 10.01 4.65 9.71
C THR A 242 9.36 4.67 8.33
N ALA A 243 9.12 5.86 7.75
CA ALA A 243 8.80 6.02 6.34
C ALA A 243 9.85 5.36 5.42
N GLU A 244 11.13 5.36 5.81
CA GLU A 244 12.23 4.80 5.01
C GLU A 244 12.21 3.27 4.92
N LEU A 245 11.36 2.60 5.73
CA LEU A 245 11.10 1.15 5.67
C LEU A 245 9.96 0.79 4.71
N ILE A 246 9.41 1.75 3.96
CA ILE A 246 8.31 1.57 3.03
C ILE A 246 8.80 1.95 1.62
N ASP A 247 8.85 0.99 0.70
CA ASP A 247 9.18 1.30 -0.70
C ASP A 247 8.07 2.08 -1.39
N GLU A 248 6.81 1.68 -1.13
CA GLU A 248 5.65 2.17 -1.85
C GLU A 248 4.39 2.16 -0.98
N ILE A 249 3.61 3.25 -1.07
CA ILE A 249 2.34 3.38 -0.36
C ILE A 249 1.22 3.88 -1.29
N MET A 250 0.11 3.15 -1.32
CA MET A 250 -1.17 3.59 -1.86
C MET A 250 -2.02 4.06 -0.66
N LEU A 251 -2.12 5.38 -0.49
CA LEU A 251 -2.77 6.00 0.67
C LEU A 251 -4.10 6.65 0.25
N GLU A 252 -5.18 6.39 0.96
CA GLU A 252 -6.40 7.20 0.86
C GLU A 252 -6.18 8.45 1.69
N VAL A 253 -6.51 9.65 1.21
CA VAL A 253 -6.30 10.89 1.98
C VAL A 253 -7.56 11.71 2.01
N HIS A 254 -8.05 11.94 3.23
CA HIS A 254 -9.28 12.64 3.51
C HIS A 254 -9.07 14.14 3.70
N TYR A 255 -9.62 14.96 2.80
CA TYR A 255 -9.51 16.41 2.86
C TYR A 255 -10.78 17.13 2.34
N SER A 256 -10.94 18.38 2.76
CA SER A 256 -12.04 19.25 2.34
C SER A 256 -11.81 19.82 0.95
N HIS A 257 -12.65 19.44 -0.01
CA HIS A 257 -12.71 20.05 -1.34
C HIS A 257 -14.14 19.95 -1.92
N PRO A 258 -14.65 20.96 -2.66
CA PRO A 258 -16.02 20.98 -3.16
C PRO A 258 -16.45 19.77 -4.01
N ASP A 259 -15.53 19.17 -4.77
CA ASP A 259 -15.81 17.95 -5.53
C ASP A 259 -15.99 16.71 -4.62
N MET A 260 -15.23 16.59 -3.53
CA MET A 260 -15.32 15.45 -2.60
C MET A 260 -16.66 15.46 -1.87
N LEU A 261 -17.06 16.65 -1.39
CA LEU A 261 -18.38 16.95 -0.83
C LEU A 261 -19.54 16.55 -1.76
N ARG A 262 -19.38 16.82 -3.06
CA ARG A 262 -20.40 16.53 -4.08
C ARG A 262 -20.46 15.04 -4.44
N ALA A 263 -19.32 14.43 -4.77
CA ALA A 263 -19.25 13.08 -5.33
C ALA A 263 -19.31 11.98 -4.25
N PHE A 264 -18.52 12.10 -3.18
CA PHE A 264 -18.31 11.03 -2.19
C PHE A 264 -19.04 11.28 -0.86
N ARG A 265 -19.68 12.44 -0.71
CA ARG A 265 -20.40 12.86 0.50
C ARG A 265 -19.52 13.00 1.75
N TRP A 266 -18.20 12.94 1.60
CA TRP A 266 -17.23 13.34 2.61
C TRP A 266 -17.59 14.74 3.12
N CYS A 267 -17.41 15.01 4.40
CA CYS A 267 -17.66 16.33 5.00
C CYS A 267 -19.11 16.85 4.95
N LYS A 268 -20.11 15.98 4.70
CA LYS A 268 -21.53 16.34 4.87
C LYS A 268 -21.99 16.41 6.34
N THR A 269 -21.16 15.97 7.27
CA THR A 269 -21.28 16.25 8.71
C THR A 269 -19.93 16.80 9.20
N PRO A 270 -19.83 17.39 10.41
CA PRO A 270 -18.56 17.81 11.01
C PRO A 270 -17.67 16.61 11.38
N GLN A 271 -17.18 15.92 10.36
CA GLN A 271 -16.19 14.86 10.43
C GLN A 271 -14.80 15.51 10.64
N PHE A 272 -13.98 14.91 11.50
CA PHE A 272 -12.64 15.43 11.85
C PHE A 272 -11.70 15.55 10.63
N TRP A 273 -12.02 14.85 9.55
CA TRP A 273 -11.28 14.68 8.30
C TRP A 273 -11.35 15.97 7.45
N CYS A 274 -12.33 16.83 7.72
CA CYS A 274 -12.61 18.08 7.00
C CYS A 274 -11.74 19.26 7.47
N LYS A 275 -10.91 19.03 8.50
CA LYS A 275 -9.92 19.97 9.03
C LYS A 275 -8.83 20.29 8.00
N TYR A 276 -8.52 19.34 7.12
CA TYR A 276 -7.40 19.42 6.18
C TYR A 276 -7.85 19.91 4.81
N SER A 277 -7.02 20.72 4.14
CA SER A 277 -7.23 21.22 2.78
C SER A 277 -6.55 20.36 1.72
N LEU A 278 -6.86 20.62 0.45
CA LEU A 278 -6.11 20.09 -0.70
C LEU A 278 -4.61 20.38 -0.60
N ASP A 279 -4.21 21.56 -0.10
CA ASP A 279 -2.79 21.91 0.09
C ASP A 279 -2.15 21.06 1.20
N ASN A 280 -2.90 20.72 2.26
CA ASN A 280 -2.41 19.80 3.30
C ASN A 280 -2.22 18.39 2.74
N ALA A 281 -3.18 17.88 1.96
CA ALA A 281 -3.03 16.59 1.26
C ALA A 281 -1.84 16.59 0.29
N THR A 282 -1.67 17.65 -0.49
CA THR A 282 -0.55 17.83 -1.43
C THR A 282 0.80 17.85 -0.72
N SER A 283 0.86 18.57 0.41
CA SER A 283 2.06 18.63 1.25
C SER A 283 2.40 17.26 1.83
N LEU A 284 1.41 16.52 2.36
CA LEU A 284 1.59 15.16 2.90
C LEU A 284 2.23 14.21 1.87
N TYR A 285 1.70 14.17 0.64
CA TYR A 285 2.30 13.36 -0.42
C TYR A 285 3.71 13.83 -0.79
N THR A 286 3.92 15.15 -0.91
CA THR A 286 5.21 15.72 -1.26
C THR A 286 6.27 15.38 -0.19
N SER A 287 5.90 15.35 1.09
CA SER A 287 6.78 14.92 2.18
C SER A 287 7.12 13.43 2.11
N LEU A 288 6.14 12.54 1.88
CA LEU A 288 6.41 11.09 1.67
C LEU A 288 7.35 10.85 0.47
N ARG A 289 7.06 11.49 -0.67
CA ARG A 289 7.89 11.44 -1.88
C ARG A 289 9.29 12.02 -1.63
N GLY A 290 9.38 13.07 -0.81
CA GLY A 290 10.63 13.69 -0.37
C GLY A 290 11.49 12.80 0.52
N SER A 291 10.88 11.90 1.30
CA SER A 291 11.58 10.84 2.06
C SER A 291 11.97 9.61 1.22
N GLY A 292 11.66 9.61 -0.08
CA GLY A 292 12.03 8.53 -1.00
C GLY A 292 10.96 7.45 -1.20
N VAL A 293 9.79 7.57 -0.56
CA VAL A 293 8.68 6.60 -0.70
C VAL A 293 7.93 6.83 -2.01
N TYR A 294 7.64 5.76 -2.75
CA TYR A 294 6.74 5.80 -3.90
C TYR A 294 5.29 5.97 -3.41
N ALA A 295 4.85 7.21 -3.20
CA ALA A 295 3.52 7.50 -2.64
C ALA A 295 2.47 7.81 -3.73
N HIS A 296 1.38 7.06 -3.69
CA HIS A 296 0.26 7.08 -4.64
C HIS A 296 -1.07 7.30 -3.94
N THR A 297 -2.02 7.86 -4.67
CA THR A 297 -3.42 7.95 -4.29
C THR A 297 -4.09 6.59 -4.32
N TRP A 298 -4.74 6.23 -3.20
CA TRP A 298 -5.81 5.25 -3.16
C TRP A 298 -7.15 6.01 -3.25
N PRO A 299 -8.07 5.60 -4.14
CA PRO A 299 -9.41 6.15 -4.30
C PRO A 299 -10.52 5.29 -3.67
#